data_AF-A0A1X6Z4A2-F1
#
_entry.id   AF-A0A1X6Z4A2-F1
#
_cell.length_a   1.000
_cell.length_b   1.000
_cell.length_c   1.000
_cell.angle_alpha   90.00
_cell.angle_beta   90.00
_cell.angle_gamma   90.00
#
_symmetry.space_group_name_H-M   'P 1'
#
loop_
_entity.id
_entity.type
_entity.pdbx_description
1 polymer ?
#
loop_
_entity_poly.entity_id
_entity_poly.type
_entity_poly.pdbx_seq_one_letter_code
_entity_poly.pdbx_strand_id
1 'polypeptide(L)'
;MTSEVTDIARRDRTAFVVKWVASVIQILGYAGTAFGWTPWNLYLFVVGVLGWLFVGVLWNDRAIMLIHFVALGAMLAGMASQ
;
A
#
# COMPACT_ATOMS: atom_id res chain seq x y z
N MET A 1 23.74 -6.48 -20.16
CA MET A 1 23.92 -5.09 -19.72
C MET A 1 22.77 -4.18 -20.17
N THR A 2 22.41 -4.12 -21.46
CA THR A 2 21.27 -3.29 -21.95
C THR A 2 19.90 -3.72 -21.41
N SER A 3 19.63 -5.03 -21.36
CA SER A 3 18.37 -5.59 -20.84
C SER A 3 18.17 -5.35 -19.33
N GLU A 4 19.26 -5.42 -18.56
CA GLU A 4 19.26 -5.24 -17.11
C GLU A 4 18.98 -3.79 -16.72
N VAL A 5 19.60 -2.83 -17.41
CA VAL A 5 19.38 -1.39 -17.19
C VAL A 5 17.92 -1.02 -17.49
N THR A 6 17.33 -1.56 -18.56
CA THR A 6 15.92 -1.31 -18.89
C THR A 6 14.96 -1.87 -17.83
N ASP A 7 15.29 -3.00 -17.22
CA ASP A 7 14.42 -3.65 -16.23
C ASP A 7 14.44 -2.92 -14.88
N ILE A 8 15.63 -2.46 -14.45
CA ILE A 8 15.78 -1.61 -13.25
C ILE A 8 14.97 -0.32 -13.42
N ALA A 9 15.15 0.40 -14.55
CA ALA A 9 14.43 1.64 -14.80
C ALA A 9 12.90 1.44 -14.83
N ARG A 10 12.43 0.30 -15.35
CA ARG A 10 11.00 -0.04 -15.34
C ARG A 10 10.49 -0.32 -13.93
N ARG A 11 11.23 -1.07 -13.11
CA ARG A 11 10.87 -1.34 -11.71
C ARG A 11 10.80 -0.05 -10.90
N ASP A 12 11.76 0.85 -11.08
CA ASP A 12 11.78 2.15 -10.38
C ASP A 12 10.60 3.03 -10.76
N ARG A 13 10.29 3.13 -12.05
CA ARG A 13 9.10 3.86 -12.52
C ARG A 13 7.81 3.25 -11.98
N THR A 14 7.73 1.92 -11.95
CA THR A 14 6.56 1.20 -11.42
C THR A 14 6.39 1.48 -9.94
N ALA A 15 7.44 1.34 -9.14
CA ALA A 15 7.42 1.64 -7.71
C ALA A 15 7.07 3.10 -7.44
N PHE A 16 7.57 4.02 -8.27
CA PHE A 16 7.26 5.44 -8.18
C PHE A 16 5.76 5.71 -8.38
N VAL A 17 5.13 5.15 -9.41
CA VAL A 17 3.69 5.35 -9.64
C VAL A 17 2.88 4.70 -8.53
N VAL A 18 3.19 3.45 -8.19
CA VAL A 18 2.39 2.70 -7.21
C VAL A 18 2.44 3.34 -5.82
N LYS A 19 3.62 3.79 -5.36
CA LYS A 19 3.73 4.41 -4.02
C LYS A 19 2.87 5.68 -3.91
N TRP A 20 2.85 6.51 -4.96
CA TRP A 20 2.07 7.76 -4.94
C TRP A 20 0.58 7.47 -4.98
N VAL A 21 0.14 6.55 -5.83
CA VAL A 21 -1.27 6.11 -5.88
C VAL A 21 -1.70 5.51 -4.54
N ALA A 22 -0.89 4.62 -3.97
CA ALA A 22 -1.13 4.01 -2.66
C ALA A 22 -1.25 5.06 -1.55
N SER A 23 -0.34 6.03 -1.50
CA SER A 23 -0.38 7.15 -0.55
C SER A 23 -1.64 7.99 -0.68
N VAL A 24 -2.04 8.37 -1.89
CA VAL A 24 -3.27 9.16 -2.10
C VAL A 24 -4.49 8.40 -1.58
N ILE A 25 -4.59 7.11 -1.89
CA ILE A 25 -5.69 6.27 -1.41
C ILE A 25 -5.65 6.16 0.13
N GLN A 26 -4.48 6.01 0.73
CA GLN A 26 -4.31 5.99 2.19
C GLN A 26 -4.78 7.30 2.84
N ILE A 27 -4.45 8.45 2.24
CA ILE A 27 -4.89 9.78 2.68
C ILE A 27 -6.42 9.89 2.63
N LEU A 28 -7.04 9.37 1.56
CA LEU A 28 -8.51 9.29 1.50
C LEU A 28 -9.08 8.38 2.60
N GLY A 29 -8.39 7.29 2.95
CA GLY A 29 -8.73 6.44 4.10
C GLY A 29 -8.69 7.21 5.43
N TYR A 30 -7.62 8.00 5.67
CA TYR A 30 -7.51 8.87 6.84
C TYR A 30 -8.62 9.93 6.88
N ALA A 31 -8.91 10.56 5.75
CA ALA A 31 -10.03 11.50 5.63
C ALA A 31 -11.36 10.82 5.94
N GLY A 32 -11.61 9.64 5.36
CA GLY A 32 -12.81 8.86 5.63
C GLY A 32 -12.98 8.53 7.11
N THR A 33 -11.90 8.20 7.82
CA THR A 33 -11.94 8.02 9.29
C THR A 33 -12.30 9.31 10.01
N ALA A 34 -11.70 10.44 9.63
CA ALA A 34 -11.99 11.73 10.25
C ALA A 34 -13.44 12.17 10.05
N PHE A 35 -14.05 11.84 8.91
CA PHE A 35 -15.44 12.15 8.58
C PHE A 35 -16.45 11.06 8.97
N GLY A 36 -16.01 9.96 9.61
CA GLY A 36 -16.89 8.87 10.03
C GLY A 36 -17.47 8.03 8.89
N TRP A 37 -16.81 7.98 7.73
CA TRP A 37 -17.25 7.23 6.55
C TRP A 37 -16.91 5.75 6.64
N THR A 38 -17.68 5.02 7.43
CA THR A 38 -17.60 3.55 7.53
C THR A 38 -18.58 2.86 6.58
N PRO A 39 -18.20 1.75 5.92
CA PRO A 39 -16.90 1.06 5.98
C PRO A 39 -15.88 1.55 4.92
N TRP A 40 -16.21 2.57 4.14
CA TRP A 40 -15.39 3.02 3.00
C TRP A 40 -13.95 3.40 3.37
N ASN A 41 -13.76 4.03 4.53
CA ASN A 41 -12.43 4.33 5.07
C ASN A 41 -11.55 3.07 5.19
N LEU A 42 -12.11 1.96 5.67
CA LEU A 42 -11.40 0.69 5.82
C LEU A 42 -10.99 0.10 4.47
N TYR A 43 -11.89 0.13 3.47
CA TYR A 43 -11.55 -0.35 2.13
C TYR A 43 -10.43 0.49 1.48
N LEU A 44 -10.48 1.81 1.63
CA LEU A 44 -9.42 2.70 1.16
C LEU A 44 -8.09 2.36 1.84
N PHE A 45 -8.08 2.15 3.16
CA PHE A 45 -6.88 1.74 3.84
C PHE A 45 -6.35 0.38 3.36
N VAL A 46 -7.21 -0.63 3.16
CA VAL A 46 -6.77 -1.95 2.66
C VAL A 46 -6.09 -1.80 1.30
N VAL A 47 -6.69 -1.03 0.38
CA VAL A 47 -6.11 -0.80 -0.95
C VAL A 47 -4.78 -0.05 -0.86
N GLY A 48 -4.69 0.99 -0.03
CA GLY A 48 -3.43 1.72 0.16
C GLY A 48 -2.34 0.84 0.79
N VAL A 49 -2.69 0.01 1.78
CA VAL A 49 -1.74 -0.90 2.46
C VAL A 49 -1.23 -1.96 1.49
N LEU A 50 -2.09 -2.54 0.64
CA LEU A 50 -1.69 -3.47 -0.41
C LEU A 50 -0.75 -2.82 -1.42
N GLY A 51 -1.02 -1.57 -1.82
CA GLY A 51 -0.15 -0.81 -2.71
C GLY A 51 1.24 -0.59 -2.11
N TRP A 52 1.33 -0.20 -0.85
CA TRP A 52 2.61 -0.04 -0.16
C TRP A 52 3.34 -1.35 0.12
N LEU A 53 2.61 -2.44 0.39
CA LEU A 53 3.18 -3.77 0.49
C LEU A 53 3.85 -4.17 -0.83
N PHE A 54 3.19 -3.92 -1.96
CA PHE A 54 3.75 -4.17 -3.29
C PHE A 54 5.00 -3.31 -3.57
N VAL A 55 5.00 -2.04 -3.16
CA VAL A 55 6.21 -1.19 -3.24
C VAL A 55 7.35 -1.77 -2.40
N GLY A 56 7.08 -2.27 -1.20
CA GLY A 56 8.06 -2.96 -0.37
C GLY A 56 8.69 -4.17 -1.09
N VAL A 57 7.89 -4.96 -1.80
CA VAL A 57 8.39 -6.07 -2.62
C VAL A 57 9.25 -5.56 -3.79
N LEU A 58 8.79 -4.52 -4.50
CA LEU A 58 9.54 -3.94 -5.63
C LEU A 58 10.91 -3.42 -5.22
N TRP A 59 11.00 -2.76 -4.06
CA TRP A 59 12.24 -2.23 -3.48
C TRP A 59 13.04 -3.26 -2.66
N ASN A 60 12.51 -4.48 -2.47
CA ASN A 60 13.09 -5.48 -1.57
C ASN A 60 13.34 -4.96 -0.14
N ASP A 61 12.47 -4.05 0.34
CA ASP A 61 12.56 -3.43 1.66
C ASP A 61 11.71 -4.23 2.67
N ARG A 62 12.40 -4.95 3.56
CA ARG A 62 11.78 -5.81 4.57
C ARG A 62 11.02 -5.02 5.63
N ALA A 63 11.42 -3.78 5.93
CA ALA A 63 10.73 -2.96 6.91
C ALA A 63 9.38 -2.49 6.36
N ILE A 64 9.35 -2.01 5.10
CA ILE A 64 8.10 -1.62 4.43
C ILE A 64 7.15 -2.82 4.30
N MET A 65 7.68 -3.98 3.91
CA MET A 65 6.86 -5.20 3.82
C MET A 65 6.26 -5.60 5.17
N LEU A 66 7.08 -5.61 6.23
CA LEU A 66 6.65 -6.02 7.57
C LEU A 66 5.50 -5.13 8.07
N ILE A 67 5.67 -3.80 8.04
CA ILE A 67 4.68 -2.89 8.63
C ILE A 67 3.33 -2.98 7.90
N HIS A 68 3.34 -3.09 6.57
CA HIS A 68 2.11 -3.15 5.78
C HIS A 68 1.46 -4.53 5.86
N PHE A 69 2.25 -5.61 5.96
CA PHE A 69 1.71 -6.94 6.16
C PHE A 69 1.00 -7.08 7.50
N VAL A 70 1.62 -6.59 8.59
CA VAL A 70 1.00 -6.58 9.93
C VAL A 70 -0.23 -5.68 9.95
N ALA A 71 -0.16 -4.48 9.36
CA ALA A 71 -1.32 -3.59 9.26
C ALA A 71 -2.49 -4.24 8.51
N LEU A 72 -2.21 -4.91 7.38
CA LEU A 72 -3.23 -5.62 6.60
C LEU A 72 -3.89 -6.72 7.44
N GLY A 73 -3.09 -7.55 8.14
CA GLY A 73 -3.60 -8.61 8.99
C GLY A 73 -4.49 -8.07 10.12
N ALA A 74 -4.05 -7.02 10.81
CA ALA A 74 -4.81 -6.39 11.88
C ALA A 74 -6.14 -5.80 11.37
N MET A 75 -6.11 -5.14 10.21
CA MET A 75 -7.30 -4.58 9.58
C MET A 75 -8.32 -5.65 9.19
N LEU A 76 -7.87 -6.72 8.52
CA LEU A 76 -8.75 -7.81 8.11
C LEU A 76 -9.35 -8.54 9.31
N ALA A 77 -8.56 -8.76 10.36
CA ALA A 77 -9.05 -9.35 11.60
C ALA A 77 -10.12 -8.47 12.27
N GLY A 78 -9.88 -7.16 12.38
CA GLY A 78 -10.84 -6.21 12.96
C GLY A 78 -12.11 -6.01 12.11
N MET A 79 -12.02 -6.23 10.80
CA MET A 79 -13.19 -6.24 9.91
C MET A 79 -14.00 -7.54 10.03
N ALA A 80 -13.33 -8.67 10.24
CA ALA A 80 -13.99 -9.98 10.37
C ALA A 80 -14.60 -10.23 11.76
N SER A 81 -14.19 -9.46 12.78
CA SER A 81 -14.67 -9.59 14.16
C SER A 81 -15.88 -8.70 14.50
N GLN A 82 -16.43 -7.99 13.51
CA GLN A 82 -17.62 -7.14 13.63
C GLN A 82 -18.80 -7.78 12.91
#